data_AF-A0A8A2VDA6-F1
#
_entry.id   AF-A0A8A2VDA6-F1
#
_cell.length_a   1.000
_cell.length_b   1.000
_cell.length_c   1.000
_cell.angle_alpha   90.00
_cell.angle_beta   90.00
_cell.angle_gamma   90.00
#
_symmetry.space_group_name_H-M   'P 1'
#
loop_
_entity.id
_entity.type
_entity.pdbx_description
1 polymer ?
#
loop_
_entity_poly.entity_id
_entity_poly.type
_entity_poly.pdbx_seq_one_letter_code
_entity_poly.pdbx_strand_id
1 'polypeptide(L)'
;MTVVLAGVGADSTNFGALAPLYDDGRFEYVPIPEKTRETDESETLGSWSLRASDGTAADLTTRIKPRPIGDADRTVTGDALESWPVHRDPNFEALTYGEHRTSGYVARLRSLEAGDVVGFYAGLRRPDGDRAHRYLIGYVTVDRVDVVRPELPWNEREAILEAHPDNAHTKRARGGELYLEKPVVLIDGREPGGLFDRHPIRLSDYYVKPGNERAQYYLREAIATDWDVRAGGENMMYKPAYRCGLSGEAFRRRVGPLTERTTDHAAITAG
;
A
#
# COMPACT_ATOMS: atom_id res chain seq x y z
N MET A 1 14.89 12.75 9.65
CA MET A 1 14.47 12.21 8.35
C MET A 1 14.38 10.69 8.42
N THR A 2 13.21 10.12 8.15
CA THR A 2 12.88 8.71 8.35
C THR A 2 12.17 8.15 7.11
N VAL A 3 12.27 6.84 6.90
CA VAL A 3 11.48 6.12 5.90
C VAL A 3 10.58 5.10 6.59
N VAL A 4 9.31 5.02 6.19
CA VAL A 4 8.38 3.97 6.62
C VAL A 4 7.96 3.14 5.43
N LEU A 5 8.13 1.82 5.50
CA LEU A 5 7.62 0.89 4.50
C LEU A 5 6.21 0.45 4.88
N ALA A 6 5.24 0.73 4.03
CA ALA A 6 3.83 0.44 4.19
C ALA A 6 3.37 -0.64 3.20
N GLY A 7 2.76 -1.69 3.71
CA GLY A 7 2.21 -2.77 2.91
C GLY A 7 0.77 -2.49 2.49
N VAL A 8 0.53 -2.47 1.19
CA VAL A 8 -0.69 -1.94 0.55
C VAL A 8 -1.20 -2.87 -0.56
N GLY A 9 -2.26 -2.44 -1.24
CA GLY A 9 -2.82 -3.09 -2.42
C GLY A 9 -3.59 -4.38 -2.14
N ALA A 10 -4.35 -4.79 -3.15
CA ALA A 10 -5.13 -6.03 -3.19
C ALA A 10 -4.27 -7.26 -2.85
N ASP A 11 -4.90 -8.25 -2.23
CA ASP A 11 -4.33 -9.59 -2.08
C ASP A 11 -5.41 -10.66 -1.98
N SER A 12 -4.98 -11.91 -1.83
CA SER A 12 -5.87 -13.06 -1.79
C SER A 12 -6.94 -13.00 -0.68
N THR A 13 -6.76 -12.17 0.36
CA THR A 13 -7.73 -12.07 1.46
C THR A 13 -8.93 -11.18 1.09
N ASN A 14 -8.69 -10.04 0.45
CA ASN A 14 -9.73 -9.06 0.10
C ASN A 14 -10.17 -9.12 -1.37
N PHE A 15 -9.29 -9.58 -2.25
CA PHE A 15 -9.48 -9.53 -3.70
C PHE A 15 -9.49 -10.91 -4.35
N GLY A 16 -9.13 -11.96 -3.61
CA GLY A 16 -9.09 -13.34 -4.11
C GLY A 16 -7.89 -13.67 -4.99
N ALA A 17 -7.16 -12.67 -5.49
CA ALA A 17 -5.94 -12.80 -6.28
C ALA A 17 -4.84 -11.83 -5.80
N LEU A 18 -3.61 -12.05 -6.27
CA LEU A 18 -2.50 -11.10 -6.14
C LEU A 18 -2.27 -10.43 -7.49
N ALA A 19 -1.84 -9.17 -7.47
CA ALA A 19 -1.57 -8.45 -8.70
C ALA A 19 -0.38 -9.07 -9.49
N PRO A 20 -0.47 -9.11 -10.82
CA PRO A 20 0.56 -9.74 -11.66
C PRO A 20 1.87 -8.93 -11.69
N LEU A 21 2.98 -9.67 -11.81
CA LEU A 21 4.32 -9.18 -12.16
C LEU A 21 4.75 -9.88 -13.45
N TYR A 22 4.96 -9.13 -14.52
CA TYR A 22 5.29 -9.67 -15.84
C TYR A 22 6.80 -9.87 -16.02
N ASP A 23 7.19 -10.59 -17.07
CA ASP A 23 8.60 -10.95 -17.33
C ASP A 23 9.47 -9.77 -17.74
N ASP A 24 8.89 -8.77 -18.40
CA ASP A 24 9.54 -7.49 -18.71
C ASP A 24 9.65 -6.55 -17.49
N GLY A 25 9.24 -7.01 -16.31
CA GLY A 25 9.31 -6.26 -15.06
C GLY A 25 8.16 -5.28 -14.83
N ARG A 26 7.25 -5.09 -15.79
CA ARG A 26 6.01 -4.36 -15.53
C ARG A 26 5.17 -5.13 -14.51
N PHE A 27 4.29 -4.43 -13.82
CA PHE A 27 3.41 -5.01 -12.80
C PHE A 27 2.13 -4.19 -12.67
N GLU A 28 1.12 -4.78 -12.05
CA GLU A 28 -0.10 -4.07 -11.70
C GLU A 28 -0.09 -3.63 -10.24
N TYR A 29 -0.52 -2.39 -9.99
CA TYR A 29 -1.01 -1.98 -8.68
C TYR A 29 -2.53 -1.98 -8.72
N VAL A 30 -3.13 -2.88 -7.95
CA VAL A 30 -4.57 -2.97 -7.79
C VAL A 30 -4.91 -2.50 -6.37
N PRO A 31 -5.69 -1.42 -6.21
CA PRO A 31 -6.19 -1.00 -4.91
C PRO A 31 -7.04 -2.10 -4.26
N ILE A 32 -7.17 -2.10 -2.93
CA ILE A 32 -8.10 -3.03 -2.28
C ILE A 32 -9.54 -2.62 -2.62
N PRO A 33 -10.52 -3.55 -2.59
CA PRO A 33 -11.92 -3.17 -2.63
C PRO A 33 -12.31 -2.30 -1.43
N GLU A 34 -13.15 -1.29 -1.65
CA GLU A 34 -13.66 -0.41 -0.60
C GLU A 34 -14.49 -1.22 0.42
N LYS A 35 -14.31 -0.98 1.72
CA LYS A 35 -15.02 -1.68 2.80
C LYS A 35 -16.53 -1.43 2.77
N THR A 36 -16.99 -0.40 2.08
CA THR A 36 -18.40 -0.01 1.94
C THR A 36 -18.66 0.49 0.52
N ARG A 37 -19.94 0.59 0.11
CA ARG A 37 -20.32 1.29 -1.12
C ARG A 37 -20.56 2.78 -0.88
N GLU A 38 -20.69 3.19 0.37
CA GLU A 38 -20.87 4.58 0.77
C GLU A 38 -19.51 5.28 0.79
N THR A 39 -19.09 5.74 -0.37
CA THR A 39 -17.87 6.51 -0.57
C THR A 39 -18.05 7.48 -1.73
N ASP A 40 -17.24 8.54 -1.76
CA ASP A 40 -17.17 9.49 -2.88
C ASP A 40 -16.15 9.05 -3.94
N GLU A 41 -15.58 7.85 -3.83
CA GLU A 41 -14.76 7.26 -4.90
C GLU A 41 -15.65 6.93 -6.11
N SER A 42 -15.32 7.52 -7.25
CA SER A 42 -16.01 7.27 -8.52
C SER A 42 -15.47 6.04 -9.24
N GLU A 43 -14.19 5.71 -9.02
CA GLU A 43 -13.57 4.55 -9.64
C GLU A 43 -14.05 3.24 -8.99
N THR A 44 -14.25 2.25 -9.85
CA THR A 44 -14.69 0.90 -9.48
C THR A 44 -13.68 -0.13 -9.98
N LEU A 45 -13.80 -1.38 -9.54
CA LEU A 45 -12.95 -2.45 -10.08
C LEU A 45 -13.11 -2.63 -11.59
N GLY A 46 -14.30 -2.38 -12.14
CA GLY A 46 -14.59 -2.46 -13.58
C GLY A 46 -14.21 -1.20 -14.37
N SER A 47 -13.84 -0.09 -13.71
CA SER A 47 -13.31 1.10 -14.40
C SER A 47 -11.80 1.27 -14.22
N TRP A 48 -11.24 0.69 -13.15
CA TRP A 48 -9.81 0.74 -12.86
C TRP A 48 -9.01 0.00 -13.92
N SER A 49 -8.44 0.75 -14.87
CA SER A 49 -7.68 0.20 -15.99
C SER A 49 -6.34 -0.36 -15.53
N LEU A 50 -5.99 -1.53 -16.06
CA LEU A 50 -4.68 -2.13 -15.87
C LEU A 50 -3.62 -1.35 -16.66
N ARG A 51 -2.42 -1.21 -16.09
CA ARG A 51 -1.35 -0.37 -16.66
C ARG A 51 -0.41 -1.13 -17.58
N ALA A 52 -0.27 -2.44 -17.36
CA ALA A 52 0.69 -3.29 -18.03
C ALA A 52 0.03 -4.37 -18.90
N SER A 53 -1.25 -4.63 -18.72
CA SER A 53 -2.08 -5.40 -19.66
C SER A 53 -3.37 -4.66 -20.03
N ASP A 54 -4.05 -5.14 -21.06
CA ASP A 54 -5.39 -4.70 -21.38
C ASP A 54 -6.39 -5.18 -20.31
N GLY A 55 -7.50 -4.46 -20.16
CA GLY A 55 -8.57 -4.79 -19.22
C GLY A 55 -8.54 -3.96 -17.93
N THR A 56 -9.25 -4.45 -16.93
CA THR A 56 -9.59 -3.76 -15.69
C THR A 56 -9.21 -4.60 -14.48
N ALA A 57 -9.23 -4.00 -13.28
CA ALA A 57 -9.02 -4.77 -12.06
C ALA A 57 -10.03 -5.92 -11.92
N ALA A 58 -11.29 -5.73 -12.33
CA ALA A 58 -12.30 -6.79 -12.26
C ALA A 58 -11.91 -8.04 -13.05
N ASP A 59 -11.17 -7.92 -14.15
CA ASP A 59 -10.73 -9.06 -14.97
C ASP A 59 -9.72 -9.97 -14.25
N LEU A 60 -9.07 -9.48 -13.19
CA LEU A 60 -8.08 -10.23 -12.43
C LEU A 60 -8.69 -11.16 -11.36
N THR A 61 -10.00 -11.10 -11.13
CA THR A 61 -10.64 -11.90 -10.09
C THR A 61 -12.10 -12.19 -10.38
N THR A 62 -12.58 -13.34 -9.90
CA THR A 62 -14.01 -13.70 -9.98
C THR A 62 -14.78 -13.36 -8.70
N ARG A 63 -14.08 -12.96 -7.63
CA ARG A 63 -14.69 -12.66 -6.33
C ARG A 63 -13.87 -11.70 -5.49
N ILE A 64 -14.55 -10.89 -4.69
CA ILE A 64 -13.92 -10.05 -3.66
C ILE A 64 -14.56 -10.30 -2.29
N LYS A 65 -13.82 -9.94 -1.25
CA LYS A 65 -14.23 -9.91 0.15
C LYS A 65 -13.86 -8.54 0.73
N PRO A 66 -14.72 -7.52 0.59
CA PRO A 66 -14.41 -6.15 0.99
C PRO A 66 -14.13 -5.98 2.49
N ARG A 67 -14.67 -6.89 3.31
CA ARG A 67 -14.39 -7.01 4.74
C ARG A 67 -13.97 -8.43 5.06
N PRO A 68 -12.70 -8.80 4.84
CA PRO A 68 -12.25 -10.18 5.02
C PRO A 68 -12.16 -10.59 6.51
N ILE A 69 -12.44 -9.66 7.44
CA ILE A 69 -12.42 -9.85 8.89
C ILE A 69 -13.69 -9.20 9.48
N GLY A 70 -14.62 -10.00 10.02
CA GLY A 70 -15.87 -9.53 10.66
C GLY A 70 -17.07 -10.49 10.51
N ASP A 71 -18.22 -10.15 11.12
CA ASP A 71 -19.42 -11.00 11.29
C ASP A 71 -20.19 -11.37 10.01
N ALA A 72 -19.83 -10.79 8.86
CA ALA A 72 -20.39 -11.16 7.57
C ALA A 72 -19.25 -11.22 6.55
N ASP A 73 -18.66 -12.41 6.39
CA ASP A 73 -17.71 -12.73 5.31
C ASP A 73 -18.43 -12.70 3.96
N ARG A 74 -18.79 -11.48 3.51
CA ARG A 74 -19.54 -11.24 2.29
C ARG A 74 -18.60 -11.43 1.11
N THR A 75 -18.89 -12.45 0.31
CA THR A 75 -18.30 -12.61 -1.01
C THR A 75 -19.15 -11.86 -2.04
N VAL A 76 -18.51 -11.06 -2.89
CA VAL A 76 -19.16 -10.33 -3.99
C VAL A 76 -18.58 -10.83 -5.32
N THR A 77 -19.43 -11.01 -6.33
CA THR A 77 -19.09 -11.62 -7.64
C THR A 77 -19.90 -10.94 -8.76
N GLY A 78 -19.55 -11.19 -10.03
CA GLY A 78 -20.28 -10.70 -11.22
C GLY A 78 -20.37 -9.18 -11.30
N ASP A 79 -21.45 -8.63 -11.85
CA ASP A 79 -21.67 -7.18 -12.01
C ASP A 79 -21.53 -6.37 -10.70
N ALA A 80 -21.85 -7.00 -9.56
CA ALA A 80 -21.70 -6.38 -8.24
C ALA A 80 -20.23 -6.20 -7.83
N LEU A 81 -19.32 -7.04 -8.36
CA LEU A 81 -17.88 -6.93 -8.20
C LEU A 81 -17.33 -5.84 -9.11
N GLU A 82 -17.71 -5.83 -10.39
CA GLU A 82 -17.28 -4.82 -11.35
C GLU A 82 -17.64 -3.41 -10.89
N SER A 83 -18.88 -3.21 -10.42
CA SER A 83 -19.37 -1.95 -9.87
C SER A 83 -18.88 -1.63 -8.44
N TRP A 84 -18.00 -2.45 -7.87
CA TRP A 84 -17.54 -2.22 -6.49
C TRP A 84 -16.48 -1.11 -6.45
N PRO A 85 -16.63 -0.08 -5.59
CA PRO A 85 -15.65 1.00 -5.51
C PRO A 85 -14.27 0.53 -5.07
N VAL A 86 -13.23 1.17 -5.58
CA VAL A 86 -11.86 0.94 -5.12
C VAL A 86 -11.58 1.73 -3.84
N HIS A 87 -10.66 1.23 -3.02
CA HIS A 87 -10.04 2.03 -1.96
C HIS A 87 -8.64 2.43 -2.43
N ARG A 88 -8.56 3.58 -3.11
CA ARG A 88 -7.34 4.08 -3.73
C ARG A 88 -6.35 4.60 -2.69
N ASP A 89 -5.64 3.68 -2.04
CA ASP A 89 -4.74 3.98 -0.94
C ASP A 89 -3.46 3.11 -0.98
N PRO A 90 -2.31 3.66 -1.42
CA PRO A 90 -2.07 5.06 -1.79
C PRO A 90 -2.74 5.49 -3.11
N ASN A 91 -3.02 6.77 -3.22
CA ASN A 91 -3.30 7.44 -4.49
C ASN A 91 -1.99 8.02 -5.03
N PHE A 92 -1.37 7.31 -5.99
CA PHE A 92 -0.09 7.73 -6.58
C PHE A 92 -0.19 8.94 -7.53
N GLU A 93 -1.39 9.30 -8.00
CA GLU A 93 -1.58 10.50 -8.83
C GLU A 93 -1.66 11.76 -7.97
N ALA A 94 -2.42 11.71 -6.88
CA ALA A 94 -2.53 12.81 -5.92
C ALA A 94 -1.43 12.80 -4.85
N LEU A 95 -0.58 11.75 -4.83
CA LEU A 95 0.45 11.49 -3.82
C LEU A 95 -0.09 11.45 -2.38
N THR A 96 -1.28 10.89 -2.17
CA THR A 96 -1.88 10.78 -0.83
C THR A 96 -1.86 9.36 -0.29
N TYR A 97 -1.78 9.22 1.03
CA TYR A 97 -1.92 7.93 1.72
C TYR A 97 -2.62 8.06 3.07
N GLY A 98 -3.55 7.17 3.37
CA GLY A 98 -4.30 7.10 4.62
C GLY A 98 -4.04 5.80 5.39
N GLU A 99 -4.07 5.85 6.72
CA GLU A 99 -3.86 4.65 7.51
C GLU A 99 -4.46 4.72 8.92
N HIS A 100 -5.06 3.61 9.36
CA HIS A 100 -5.74 3.47 10.65
C HIS A 100 -5.33 2.21 11.43
N ARG A 101 -4.46 1.36 10.86
CA ARG A 101 -3.97 0.14 11.50
C ARG A 101 -3.14 0.50 12.73
N THR A 102 -3.56 -0.01 13.88
CA THR A 102 -2.89 0.22 15.16
C THR A 102 -1.72 -0.72 15.41
N SER A 103 -1.41 -1.64 14.49
CA SER A 103 -0.24 -2.55 14.49
C SER A 103 1.09 -1.82 14.22
N GLY A 104 1.24 -0.64 14.81
CA GLY A 104 2.39 0.25 14.68
C GLY A 104 2.45 1.04 13.37
N TYR A 105 1.42 1.00 12.51
CA TYR A 105 1.35 1.88 11.35
C TYR A 105 1.12 3.33 11.78
N VAL A 106 -0.02 3.61 12.44
CA VAL A 106 -0.38 4.96 12.90
C VAL A 106 0.75 5.60 13.72
N ALA A 107 1.34 4.84 14.64
CA ALA A 107 2.43 5.33 15.48
C ALA A 107 3.70 5.73 14.69
N ARG A 108 4.03 5.02 13.60
CA ARG A 108 5.20 5.30 12.76
C ARG A 108 4.93 6.41 11.73
N LEU A 109 3.73 6.45 11.17
CA LEU A 109 3.37 7.42 10.13
C LEU A 109 3.15 8.82 10.71
N ARG A 110 2.52 8.94 11.89
CA ARG A 110 2.28 10.24 12.53
C ARG A 110 3.54 10.98 12.96
N SER A 111 4.69 10.31 12.99
CA SER A 111 5.98 10.90 13.37
C SER A 111 6.80 11.33 12.16
N LEU A 112 6.27 11.20 10.94
CA LEU A 112 6.96 11.63 9.74
C LEU A 112 6.85 13.14 9.59
N GLU A 113 7.90 13.73 9.03
CA GLU A 113 8.02 15.16 8.76
C GLU A 113 8.21 15.41 7.26
N ALA A 114 8.06 16.65 6.82
CA ALA A 114 8.30 17.03 5.43
C ALA A 114 9.71 16.58 4.95
N GLY A 115 9.76 15.86 3.82
CA GLY A 115 10.99 15.28 3.27
C GLY A 115 11.27 13.84 3.67
N ASP A 116 10.54 13.30 4.65
CA ASP A 116 10.49 11.86 4.92
C ASP A 116 9.82 11.10 3.77
N VAL A 117 9.86 9.77 3.80
CA VAL A 117 9.31 8.94 2.73
C VAL A 117 8.44 7.83 3.28
N VAL A 118 7.31 7.60 2.62
CA VAL A 118 6.55 6.35 2.76
C VAL A 118 6.81 5.50 1.53
N GLY A 119 7.50 4.37 1.70
CA GLY A 119 7.71 3.38 0.65
C GLY A 119 6.58 2.35 0.65
N PHE A 120 5.96 2.10 -0.50
CA PHE A 120 4.82 1.20 -0.60
C PHE A 120 5.22 -0.14 -1.15
N TYR A 121 4.84 -1.23 -0.47
CA TYR A 121 5.07 -2.58 -0.94
C TYR A 121 3.78 -3.38 -1.06
N ALA A 122 3.72 -4.24 -2.08
CA ALA A 122 2.58 -5.09 -2.37
C ALA A 122 3.01 -6.54 -2.57
N GLY A 123 2.06 -7.47 -2.47
CA GLY A 123 2.28 -8.85 -2.87
C GLY A 123 2.07 -8.97 -4.36
N LEU A 124 3.12 -9.33 -5.10
CA LEU A 124 3.03 -9.56 -6.55
C LEU A 124 3.37 -11.01 -6.87
N ARG A 125 2.72 -11.55 -7.91
CA ARG A 125 2.93 -12.91 -8.40
C ARG A 125 3.15 -12.91 -9.91
N ARG A 126 4.13 -13.66 -10.40
CA ARG A 126 4.21 -13.93 -11.85
C ARG A 126 3.04 -14.82 -12.27
N PRO A 127 2.35 -14.55 -13.40
CA PRO A 127 1.23 -15.37 -13.87
C PRO A 127 1.55 -16.87 -13.87
N ASP A 128 2.72 -17.24 -14.41
CA ASP A 128 3.19 -18.63 -14.49
C ASP A 128 4.15 -19.01 -13.35
N GLY A 129 4.29 -18.15 -12.34
CA GLY A 129 5.23 -18.35 -11.24
C GLY A 129 4.66 -19.13 -10.07
N ASP A 130 5.52 -19.92 -9.44
CA ASP A 130 5.17 -20.77 -8.29
C ASP A 130 4.86 -19.97 -7.02
N ARG A 131 5.44 -18.77 -6.86
CA ARG A 131 5.38 -18.04 -5.59
C ARG A 131 5.28 -16.53 -5.77
N ALA A 132 4.43 -15.93 -4.95
CA ALA A 132 4.37 -14.49 -4.79
C ALA A 132 5.45 -14.00 -3.84
N HIS A 133 5.91 -12.76 -3.99
CA HIS A 133 6.79 -12.11 -3.02
C HIS A 133 6.28 -10.71 -2.69
N ARG A 134 6.85 -10.08 -1.65
CA ARG A 134 6.63 -8.66 -1.36
C ARG A 134 7.61 -7.82 -2.15
N TYR A 135 7.09 -6.84 -2.86
CA TYR A 135 7.88 -5.93 -3.68
C TYR A 135 7.58 -4.49 -3.32
N LEU A 136 8.61 -3.65 -3.19
CA LEU A 136 8.46 -2.20 -3.18
C LEU A 136 8.04 -1.75 -4.59
N ILE A 137 6.90 -1.09 -4.68
CA ILE A 137 6.25 -0.72 -5.94
C ILE A 137 6.26 0.78 -6.21
N GLY A 138 6.62 1.59 -5.22
CA GLY A 138 6.63 3.05 -5.33
C GLY A 138 6.82 3.70 -3.97
N TYR A 139 6.74 5.03 -3.95
CA TYR A 139 6.86 5.79 -2.71
C TYR A 139 6.21 7.16 -2.82
N VAL A 140 5.98 7.81 -1.68
CA VAL A 140 5.61 9.22 -1.59
C VAL A 140 6.64 9.92 -0.72
N THR A 141 7.17 11.06 -1.18
CA THR A 141 7.90 11.99 -0.31
C THR A 141 6.88 12.80 0.47
N VAL A 142 6.95 12.77 1.79
CA VAL A 142 6.02 13.45 2.69
C VAL A 142 6.15 14.96 2.53
N ASP A 143 5.02 15.65 2.41
CA ASP A 143 4.94 17.10 2.56
C ASP A 143 4.25 17.46 3.88
N ARG A 144 3.09 16.84 4.14
CA ARG A 144 2.29 17.08 5.34
C ARG A 144 1.76 15.77 5.92
N VAL A 145 1.64 15.73 7.25
CA VAL A 145 1.02 14.65 8.00
C VAL A 145 -0.02 15.24 8.95
N ASP A 146 -1.25 14.78 8.80
CA ASP A 146 -2.35 15.13 9.69
C ASP A 146 -2.92 13.87 10.34
N VAL A 147 -3.50 14.02 11.53
CA VAL A 147 -4.09 12.90 12.27
C VAL A 147 -5.50 13.25 12.71
N VAL A 148 -6.48 12.66 12.04
CA VAL A 148 -7.88 12.75 12.45
C VAL A 148 -8.11 11.73 13.56
N ARG A 149 -8.56 12.20 14.72
CA ARG A 149 -8.92 11.37 15.86
C ARG A 149 -10.43 11.45 16.11
N PRO A 150 -11.10 10.34 16.46
CA PRO A 150 -12.53 10.35 16.76
C PRO A 150 -12.90 11.35 17.87
N GLU A 151 -11.99 11.66 18.79
CA GLU A 151 -12.27 12.53 19.93
C GLU A 151 -12.13 14.03 19.62
N LEU A 152 -11.67 14.41 18.41
CA LEU A 152 -11.59 15.82 18.02
C LEU A 152 -12.99 16.44 17.85
N PRO A 153 -13.14 17.75 18.09
CA PRO A 153 -14.37 18.47 17.75
C PRO A 153 -14.75 18.27 16.28
N TRP A 154 -16.05 18.20 16.02
CA TRP A 154 -16.58 17.91 14.68
C TRP A 154 -16.01 18.84 13.59
N ASN A 155 -15.99 20.14 13.84
CA ASN A 155 -15.47 21.15 12.91
C ASN A 155 -13.97 20.99 12.64
N GLU A 156 -13.19 20.52 13.60
CA GLU A 156 -11.76 20.23 13.39
C GLU A 156 -11.57 18.98 12.53
N ARG A 157 -12.36 17.91 12.78
CA ARG A 157 -12.31 16.70 11.95
C ARG A 157 -12.71 17.01 10.51
N GLU A 158 -13.78 17.78 10.33
CA GLU A 158 -14.25 18.20 9.01
C GLU A 158 -13.18 19.02 8.28
N ALA A 159 -12.60 20.04 8.92
CA ALA A 159 -11.56 20.86 8.30
C ALA A 159 -10.31 20.05 7.89
N ILE A 160 -9.90 19.06 8.70
CA ILE A 160 -8.79 18.17 8.31
C ILE A 160 -9.21 17.32 7.12
N LEU A 161 -10.38 16.67 7.16
CA LEU A 161 -10.85 15.82 6.06
C LEU A 161 -10.97 16.60 4.75
N GLU A 162 -11.52 17.82 4.78
CA GLU A 162 -11.62 18.71 3.62
C GLU A 162 -10.26 19.10 3.04
N ALA A 163 -9.21 19.13 3.85
CA ALA A 163 -7.84 19.39 3.39
C ALA A 163 -7.21 18.21 2.64
N HIS A 164 -7.81 17.01 2.69
CA HIS A 164 -7.33 15.78 2.06
C HIS A 164 -8.39 15.10 1.17
N PRO A 165 -8.97 15.80 0.17
CA PRO A 165 -10.13 15.31 -0.58
C PRO A 165 -9.83 14.05 -1.43
N ASP A 166 -8.58 13.90 -1.89
CA ASP A 166 -8.16 12.77 -2.72
C ASP A 166 -7.84 11.49 -1.93
N ASN A 167 -7.80 11.59 -0.60
CA ASN A 167 -7.49 10.46 0.26
C ASN A 167 -8.70 9.53 0.41
N ALA A 168 -8.50 8.23 0.21
CA ALA A 168 -9.59 7.26 0.27
C ALA A 168 -10.27 7.15 1.65
N HIS A 169 -9.58 7.52 2.74
CA HIS A 169 -10.20 7.64 4.06
C HIS A 169 -11.12 8.85 4.18
N THR A 170 -10.78 9.97 3.54
CA THR A 170 -11.63 11.16 3.43
C THR A 170 -12.86 10.86 2.59
N LYS A 171 -12.68 10.28 1.39
CA LYS A 171 -13.80 9.90 0.51
C LYS A 171 -14.77 8.91 1.16
N ARG A 172 -14.34 8.16 2.18
CA ARG A 172 -15.19 7.24 2.94
C ARG A 172 -15.87 7.92 4.13
N ALA A 173 -15.36 9.06 4.60
CA ALA A 173 -15.95 9.79 5.71
C ALA A 173 -17.32 10.36 5.33
N ARG A 174 -18.19 10.54 6.33
CA ARG A 174 -19.55 11.05 6.14
C ARG A 174 -19.87 12.08 7.21
N GLY A 175 -20.23 13.30 6.79
CA GLY A 175 -20.56 14.39 7.70
C GLY A 175 -19.46 14.68 8.72
N GLY A 176 -18.18 14.59 8.32
CA GLY A 176 -17.03 14.78 9.22
C GLY A 176 -16.70 13.59 10.13
N GLU A 177 -17.43 12.48 10.05
CA GLU A 177 -17.19 11.27 10.85
C GLU A 177 -16.33 10.24 10.11
N LEU A 178 -15.37 9.66 10.84
CA LEU A 178 -14.53 8.58 10.34
C LEU A 178 -15.33 7.27 10.27
N TYR A 179 -15.11 6.49 9.21
CA TYR A 179 -15.78 5.20 9.03
C TYR A 179 -15.51 4.18 10.15
N LEU A 180 -14.35 4.26 10.80
CA LEU A 180 -14.05 3.52 12.01
C LEU A 180 -13.81 4.51 13.14
N GLU A 181 -14.26 4.17 14.34
CA GLU A 181 -13.94 4.88 15.59
C GLU A 181 -12.47 4.65 15.99
N LYS A 182 -11.54 5.00 15.10
CA LYS A 182 -10.10 4.85 15.25
C LYS A 182 -9.38 6.05 14.63
N PRO A 183 -8.20 6.43 15.16
CA PRO A 183 -7.38 7.45 14.53
C PRO A 183 -6.99 7.06 13.10
N VAL A 184 -6.99 8.05 12.20
CA VAL A 184 -6.51 7.94 10.83
C VAL A 184 -5.37 8.94 10.65
N VAL A 185 -4.22 8.46 10.20
CA VAL A 185 -3.14 9.32 9.69
C VAL A 185 -3.40 9.57 8.22
N LEU A 186 -3.37 10.83 7.82
CA LEU A 186 -3.47 11.29 6.44
C LEU A 186 -2.14 11.90 6.05
N ILE A 187 -1.60 11.48 4.92
CA ILE A 187 -0.33 11.95 4.37
C ILE A 187 -0.62 12.56 3.02
N ASP A 188 -0.19 13.81 2.86
CA ASP A 188 -0.04 14.43 1.56
C ASP A 188 1.43 14.43 1.17
N GLY A 189 1.65 14.08 -0.08
CA GLY A 189 2.96 13.97 -0.67
C GLY A 189 3.34 15.17 -1.51
N ARG A 190 4.62 15.20 -1.86
CA ARG A 190 5.19 16.07 -2.88
C ARG A 190 6.10 15.29 -3.80
N GLU A 191 6.40 15.90 -4.93
CA GLU A 191 7.43 15.37 -5.82
C GLU A 191 8.84 15.45 -5.18
N PRO A 192 9.71 14.47 -5.48
CA PRO A 192 9.42 13.26 -6.26
C PRO A 192 8.61 12.23 -5.45
N GLY A 193 7.67 11.56 -6.11
CA GLY A 193 6.83 10.50 -5.56
C GLY A 193 6.01 9.86 -6.68
N GLY A 194 5.62 8.59 -6.52
CA GLY A 194 4.84 7.87 -7.51
C GLY A 194 5.04 6.36 -7.48
N LEU A 195 4.35 5.69 -8.41
CA LEU A 195 4.52 4.27 -8.68
C LEU A 195 5.69 4.06 -9.64
N PHE A 196 6.49 3.02 -9.41
CA PHE A 196 7.47 2.55 -10.38
C PHE A 196 6.79 2.10 -11.68
N ASP A 197 7.38 2.42 -12.83
CA ASP A 197 6.87 1.98 -14.13
C ASP A 197 7.14 0.49 -14.39
N ARG A 198 8.26 -0.03 -13.88
CA ARG A 198 8.69 -1.43 -13.97
C ARG A 198 9.77 -1.77 -12.95
N HIS A 199 10.16 -3.04 -12.90
CA HIS A 199 11.22 -3.59 -12.05
C HIS A 199 11.08 -3.16 -10.58
N PRO A 200 10.00 -3.59 -9.90
CA PRO A 200 9.81 -3.31 -8.49
C PRO A 200 10.84 -4.08 -7.66
N ILE A 201 11.18 -3.57 -6.47
CA ILE A 201 12.29 -4.12 -5.67
C ILE A 201 11.77 -5.24 -4.77
N ARG A 202 12.24 -6.48 -4.95
CA ARG A 202 11.85 -7.61 -4.10
C ARG A 202 12.36 -7.42 -2.68
N LEU A 203 11.44 -7.27 -1.73
CA LEU A 203 11.72 -7.08 -0.31
C LEU A 203 11.77 -8.38 0.48
N SER A 204 11.08 -9.44 0.03
CA SER A 204 10.91 -10.64 0.85
C SER A 204 11.51 -11.92 0.27
N ASP A 205 12.02 -12.78 1.15
CA ASP A 205 12.23 -14.19 0.90
C ASP A 205 11.13 -15.04 1.51
N TYR A 206 11.01 -16.30 1.07
CA TYR A 206 10.01 -17.23 1.55
C TYR A 206 10.69 -18.54 1.95
N TYR A 207 10.74 -18.81 3.25
CA TYR A 207 11.43 -19.98 3.79
C TYR A 207 10.87 -20.36 5.17
N VAL A 208 11.26 -21.53 5.67
CA VAL A 208 10.96 -21.98 7.04
C VAL A 208 12.09 -21.49 7.95
N LYS A 209 11.82 -20.50 8.80
CA LYS A 209 12.79 -20.05 9.80
C LYS A 209 12.93 -21.10 10.90
N PRO A 210 14.12 -21.33 11.49
CA PRO A 210 14.27 -22.22 12.63
C PRO A 210 13.25 -21.90 13.73
N GLY A 211 12.54 -22.94 14.21
CA GLY A 211 11.46 -22.80 15.19
C GLY A 211 10.05 -22.70 14.61
N ASN A 212 9.90 -22.51 13.30
CA ASN A 212 8.59 -22.47 12.65
C ASN A 212 8.27 -23.77 11.91
N GLU A 213 7.00 -24.19 11.94
CA GLU A 213 6.53 -25.38 11.20
C GLU A 213 6.25 -25.10 9.72
N ARG A 214 5.97 -23.83 9.37
CA ARG A 214 5.56 -23.42 8.03
C ARG A 214 6.40 -22.27 7.52
N ALA A 215 6.59 -22.25 6.20
CA ALA A 215 7.28 -21.16 5.54
C ALA A 215 6.47 -19.87 5.59
N GLN A 216 7.15 -18.75 5.81
CA GLN A 216 6.56 -17.41 5.85
C GLN A 216 7.40 -16.46 5.00
N TYR A 217 6.84 -15.28 4.72
CA TYR A 217 7.59 -14.22 4.07
C TYR A 217 8.45 -13.50 5.11
N TYR A 218 9.74 -13.33 4.87
CA TYR A 218 10.64 -12.56 5.73
C TYR A 218 11.30 -11.45 4.92
N LEU A 219 11.54 -10.32 5.57
CA LEU A 219 12.32 -9.24 4.97
C LEU A 219 13.71 -9.76 4.63
N ARG A 220 14.18 -9.49 3.42
CA ARG A 220 15.53 -9.87 2.97
C ARG A 220 16.57 -9.18 3.84
N GLU A 221 17.57 -9.94 4.27
CA GLU A 221 18.63 -9.44 5.16
C GLU A 221 19.37 -8.24 4.57
N ALA A 222 19.70 -8.28 3.27
CA ALA A 222 20.31 -7.14 2.57
C ALA A 222 19.45 -5.87 2.67
N ILE A 223 18.12 -5.96 2.60
CA ILE A 223 17.24 -4.80 2.82
C ILE A 223 17.28 -4.36 4.28
N ALA A 224 17.19 -5.31 5.21
CA ALA A 224 17.21 -4.99 6.63
C ALA A 224 18.48 -4.23 7.04
N THR A 225 19.63 -4.66 6.53
CA THR A 225 20.93 -4.05 6.78
C THR A 225 21.10 -2.75 6.00
N ASP A 226 20.96 -2.76 4.68
CA ASP A 226 21.29 -1.61 3.83
C ASP A 226 20.33 -0.44 4.02
N TRP A 227 19.09 -0.73 4.45
CA TRP A 227 18.10 0.31 4.75
C TRP A 227 17.98 0.60 6.25
N ASP A 228 18.88 0.03 7.07
CA ASP A 228 18.92 0.20 8.52
C ASP A 228 17.51 0.06 9.14
N VAL A 229 16.90 -1.11 8.99
CA VAL A 229 15.54 -1.35 9.46
C VAL A 229 15.53 -1.48 10.99
N ARG A 230 15.01 -0.44 11.66
CA ARG A 230 15.06 -0.29 13.13
C ARG A 230 13.82 -0.82 13.85
N ALA A 231 12.71 -0.96 13.16
CA ALA A 231 11.48 -1.52 13.74
C ALA A 231 10.59 -2.13 12.65
N GLY A 232 9.84 -3.17 12.99
CA GLY A 232 8.91 -3.80 12.05
C GLY A 232 8.26 -5.06 12.60
N GLY A 233 7.67 -5.86 11.72
CA GLY A 233 7.21 -7.21 12.06
C GLY A 233 8.33 -8.24 11.98
N GLU A 234 8.17 -9.36 12.68
CA GLU A 234 9.09 -10.50 12.60
C GLU A 234 9.06 -11.21 11.23
N ASN A 235 7.96 -11.04 10.50
CA ASN A 235 7.71 -11.55 9.17
C ASN A 235 6.87 -10.55 8.37
N MET A 236 6.75 -10.75 7.05
CA MET A 236 5.99 -9.92 6.12
C MET A 236 4.62 -10.53 5.71
N MET A 237 4.11 -11.51 6.46
CA MET A 237 2.90 -12.24 6.11
C MET A 237 1.69 -11.31 6.03
N TYR A 238 1.46 -10.54 7.11
CA TYR A 238 0.33 -9.60 7.25
C TYR A 238 0.68 -8.15 6.91
N LYS A 239 1.65 -7.96 6.00
CA LYS A 239 2.04 -6.63 5.51
C LYS A 239 2.28 -5.62 6.67
N PRO A 240 3.21 -5.85 7.61
CA PRO A 240 3.46 -4.90 8.71
C PRO A 240 4.20 -3.64 8.25
N ALA A 241 4.10 -2.55 9.01
CA ALA A 241 4.91 -1.37 8.76
C ALA A 241 6.35 -1.58 9.24
N TYR A 242 7.33 -1.19 8.44
CA TYR A 242 8.74 -1.15 8.83
C TYR A 242 9.23 0.30 8.93
N ARG A 243 10.07 0.61 9.91
CA ARG A 243 10.76 1.89 10.04
C ARG A 243 12.24 1.69 9.74
N CYS A 244 12.73 2.45 8.78
CA CYS A 244 14.13 2.47 8.37
C CYS A 244 14.86 3.67 9.00
N GLY A 245 16.17 3.56 9.15
CA GLY A 245 17.05 4.62 9.63
C GLY A 245 17.63 5.49 8.53
N LEU A 246 17.33 5.19 7.25
CA LEU A 246 17.69 6.02 6.11
C LEU A 246 16.95 7.37 6.14
N SER A 247 17.63 8.41 5.66
CA SER A 247 16.95 9.64 5.24
C SER A 247 16.12 9.39 3.98
N GLY A 248 15.09 10.21 3.76
CA GLY A 248 14.30 10.16 2.54
C GLY A 248 15.15 10.32 1.27
N GLU A 249 16.17 11.19 1.30
CA GLU A 249 17.11 11.36 0.18
C GLU A 249 17.94 10.11 -0.09
N ALA A 250 18.53 9.50 0.95
CA ALA A 250 19.31 8.28 0.82
C ALA A 250 18.46 7.14 0.27
N PHE A 251 17.21 7.02 0.74
CA PHE A 251 16.25 6.05 0.20
C PHE A 251 15.95 6.28 -1.27
N ARG A 252 15.62 7.51 -1.69
CA ARG A 252 15.35 7.82 -3.10
C ARG A 252 16.52 7.49 -4.01
N ARG A 253 17.74 7.82 -3.58
CA ARG A 253 18.97 7.47 -4.31
C ARG A 253 19.15 5.97 -4.44
N ARG A 254 18.81 5.22 -3.39
CA ARG A 254 18.94 3.75 -3.32
C ARG A 254 17.91 3.04 -4.20
N VAL A 255 16.66 3.53 -4.23
CA VAL A 255 15.59 2.91 -5.02
C VAL A 255 15.63 3.33 -6.49
N GLY A 256 16.29 4.45 -6.83
CA GLY A 256 16.46 4.92 -8.20
C GLY A 256 15.24 5.68 -8.74
N PRO A 257 15.16 5.88 -10.06
CA PRO A 257 14.09 6.66 -10.70
C PRO A 257 12.74 5.96 -10.62
N LEU A 258 11.66 6.73 -10.80
CA LEU A 258 10.29 6.22 -10.87
C LEU A 258 9.96 5.60 -12.24
N THR A 259 10.53 6.17 -13.31
CA THR A 259 10.32 5.77 -14.70
C THR A 259 11.60 5.28 -15.34
N GLU A 260 11.50 4.60 -16.48
CA GLU A 260 12.65 4.08 -17.25
C GLU A 260 13.54 3.17 -16.40
N ARG A 261 12.91 2.46 -15.45
CA ARG A 261 13.66 1.58 -14.57
C ARG A 261 14.21 0.41 -15.38
N THR A 262 15.37 -0.12 -14.98
CA THR A 262 16.00 -1.31 -15.55
C THR A 262 16.06 -2.40 -14.48
N THR A 263 16.51 -3.59 -14.86
CA THR A 263 16.75 -4.71 -13.93
C THR A 263 17.72 -4.35 -12.81
N ASP A 264 18.66 -3.45 -13.07
CA ASP A 264 19.67 -3.02 -12.09
C ASP A 264 19.01 -2.24 -10.94
N HIS A 265 17.96 -1.47 -11.21
CA HIS A 265 17.21 -0.78 -10.15
C HIS A 265 16.38 -1.73 -9.28
N ALA A 266 16.07 -2.94 -9.76
CA ALA A 266 15.43 -3.98 -8.93
C ALA A 266 16.44 -4.81 -8.13
N ALA A 267 17.71 -4.81 -8.55
CA ALA A 267 18.78 -5.47 -7.84
C ALA A 267 19.15 -4.67 -6.59
N ILE A 268 18.95 -5.27 -5.42
CA ILE A 268 19.64 -4.79 -4.22
C ILE A 268 21.04 -5.35 -4.31
N THR A 269 21.96 -4.58 -4.88
CA THR A 269 23.39 -4.84 -4.74
C THR A 269 23.74 -4.75 -3.27
N ALA A 270 24.35 -5.80 -2.73
CA ALA A 270 25.10 -5.70 -1.49
C ALA A 270 26.20 -4.66 -1.73
N GLY A 271 26.14 -3.55 -0.99
CA GLY A 271 27.18 -2.52 -1.01
C GLY A 271 28.47 -3.02 -0.38
#